data_AF-A0A8S0Y371-F1
#
_entry.id   AF-A0A8S0Y371-F1
#
_cell.length_a   1.000
_cell.length_b   1.000
_cell.length_c   1.000
_cell.angle_alpha   90.00
_cell.angle_beta   90.00
_cell.angle_gamma   90.00
#
_symmetry.space_group_name_H-M   'P 1'
#
loop_
_entity.id
_entity.type
_entity.pdbx_description
1 polymer ?
#
loop_
_entity_poly.entity_id
_entity_poly.type
_entity_poly.pdbx_seq_one_letter_code
_entity_poly.pdbx_strand_id
1 'polypeptide(L)' 'MLEPDHSIVCSACDICHQEKPAELMCTFVVEGEPAEKIEKTCWCVCEDCLPVLEKVNAYYEDAVR' A
#
# COMPACT_ATOMS: atom_id res chain seq x y z
N MET A 1 -1.73 -5.37 -9.62
CA MET A 1 -0.42 -6.00 -9.35
C MET A 1 0.46 -4.94 -8.71
N LEU A 2 0.88 -5.15 -7.46
CA LEU A 2 1.78 -4.25 -6.74
C LEU A 2 3.20 -4.50 -7.26
N GLU A 3 3.80 -3.54 -7.96
CA GLU A 3 5.18 -3.68 -8.45
C GLU A 3 6.13 -2.96 -7.49
N PRO A 4 7.15 -3.64 -6.93
CA PRO A 4 8.11 -3.02 -6.04
C PRO A 4 9.12 -2.15 -6.83
N ASP A 5 9.21 -0.87 -6.46
CA ASP A 5 10.26 0.04 -6.97
C ASP A 5 11.54 -0.14 -6.12
N HIS A 6 12.52 -0.84 -6.68
CA HIS A 6 13.77 -1.19 -6.01
C HIS A 6 14.73 0.00 -5.81
N SER A 7 14.38 1.20 -6.26
CA SER A 7 15.23 2.39 -6.07
C SER A 7 15.10 3.01 -4.67
N ILE A 8 14.05 2.67 -3.91
CA ILE A 8 13.79 3.18 -2.57
C ILE A 8 14.07 2.09 -1.54
N VAL A 9 15.04 2.34 -0.67
CA VAL A 9 15.37 1.47 0.46
C VAL A 9 14.53 1.90 1.66
N CYS A 10 13.52 1.10 2.01
CA CYS A 10 12.73 1.30 3.22
C CYS A 10 13.46 0.73 4.44
N SER A 11 13.73 1.56 5.45
CA SER A 11 14.38 1.14 6.70
C SER A 11 13.41 0.68 7.80
N ALA A 12 12.11 0.96 7.63
CA ALA A 12 11.05 0.56 8.55
C ALA A 12 9.76 0.27 7.80
N CYS A 13 8.88 -0.54 8.40
CA CYS A 13 7.55 -0.80 7.87
C CYS A 13 6.54 0.22 8.42
N ASP A 14 5.77 0.87 7.54
CA ASP A 14 4.76 1.87 7.91
C ASP A 14 3.52 1.27 8.60
N ILE A 15 3.31 -0.05 8.47
CA ILE A 15 2.16 -0.74 9.08
C ILE A 15 2.46 -1.13 10.53
N CYS A 16 3.55 -1.87 10.75
CA CYS A 16 3.90 -2.37 12.08
C CYS A 16 4.93 -1.51 12.83
N HIS A 17 5.47 -0.46 12.19
CA HIS A 17 6.47 0.47 12.73
C HIS A 17 7.77 -0.19 13.21
N GLN A 18 8.08 -1.40 12.74
CA GLN A 18 9.31 -2.09 13.07
C GLN A 18 10.42 -1.71 12.07
N GLU A 19 11.62 -1.46 12.59
CA GLU A 19 12.84 -1.29 11.79
C GLU A 19 13.31 -2.64 11.27
N LYS A 20 12.83 -3.01 10.09
CA LYS A 20 13.17 -4.27 9.41
C LYS A 20 13.06 -4.09 7.90
N PRO A 21 13.63 -5.01 7.10
CA PRO A 21 13.54 -4.94 5.64
C PRO A 21 12.08 -4.79 5.19
N ALA A 22 11.85 -3.75 4.40
CA ALA A 22 10.57 -3.43 3.82
C ALA A 22 10.78 -3.04 2.36
N GLU A 23 9.74 -3.24 1.55
CA GLU A 23 9.72 -2.88 0.14
C GLU A 23 8.67 -1.79 -0.07
N LEU A 24 8.92 -0.91 -1.04
CA LEU A 24 7.96 0.12 -1.40
C LEU A 24 6.81 -0.50 -2.20
N MET A 25 5.60 -0.45 -1.66
CA MET A 25 4.39 -1.02 -2.24
C MET A 25 3.32 0.07 -2.41
N CYS A 26 2.72 0.19 -3.59
CA CYS A 26 1.77 1.26 -3.88
C CYS A 26 0.33 0.77 -4.05
N THR A 27 -0.61 1.34 -3.29
CA THR A 27 -2.05 1.05 -3.36
C THR A 27 -2.82 2.24 -3.91
N PHE A 28 -4.09 2.01 -4.26
CA PHE A 28 -5.04 3.09 -4.50
C PHE A 28 -5.77 3.46 -3.22
N VAL A 29 -6.04 4.74 -3.03
CA VAL A 29 -6.91 5.27 -1.97
C VAL A 29 -8.01 6.07 -2.64
N VAL A 30 -9.23 5.87 -2.18
CA VAL A 30 -10.42 6.56 -2.69
C VAL A 30 -10.79 7.68 -1.73
N GLU A 31 -10.87 8.91 -2.24
CA GLU A 31 -11.39 10.06 -1.49
C GLU A 31 -12.80 10.42 -1.99
N GLY A 32 -13.73 10.58 -1.04
CA GLY A 32 -15.14 10.92 -1.29
C GLY A 32 -16.05 9.69 -1.43
N GLU A 33 -17.30 9.82 -0.96
CA GLU A 33 -18.40 8.87 -1.24
C GLU A 33 -19.52 9.60 -2.02
N PRO A 34 -19.78 9.28 -3.31
CA PRO A 34 -19.09 8.29 -4.13
C PRO A 34 -17.65 8.69 -4.46
N ALA A 35 -16.83 7.74 -4.95
CA ALA A 35 -15.42 7.92 -5.29
C ALA A 35 -15.19 9.13 -6.22
N GLU A 36 -14.81 10.29 -5.66
CA GLU A 36 -14.56 11.51 -6.43
C GLU A 36 -13.12 11.56 -6.93
N LYS A 37 -12.18 10.96 -6.19
CA LYS A 37 -10.77 10.86 -6.56
C LYS A 37 -10.18 9.50 -6.21
N ILE A 38 -9.34 9.03 -7.12
CA ILE A 38 -8.51 7.84 -6.94
C ILE A 38 -7.06 8.33 -6.92
N GLU A 39 -6.42 8.25 -5.76
CA GLU A 39 -5.00 8.60 -5.60
C GLU A 39 -4.15 7.34 -5.44
N LYS A 40 -2.92 7.39 -5.96
CA LYS A 40 -1.93 6.32 -5.77
C LYS A 40 -1.03 6.71 -4.60
N THR A 41 -1.01 5.90 -3.56
CA THR A 41 -0.18 6.10 -2.36
C THR A 41 0.79 4.93 -2.20
N CYS A 42 2.05 5.21 -1.89
CA CYS A 42 3.08 4.20 -1.69
C CYS A 42 3.50 4.14 -0.22
N TRP A 43 3.76 2.92 0.24
CA TRP A 43 4.03 2.58 1.64
C TRP A 43 5.21 1.64 1.69
N CYS A 44 6.07 1.79 2.70
CA CYS A 44 7.11 0.84 3.02
C CYS A 44 6.50 -0.34 3.80
N VAL A 45 6.44 -1.52 3.20
CA VAL A 45 5.77 -2.68 3.79
C VAL A 45 6.72 -3.87 3.88
N CYS A 46 6.84 -4.43 5.09
CA CYS A 46 7.56 -5.66 5.31
C CYS A 46 6.75 -6.89 4.87
N GLU A 47 7.44 -8.01 4.62
CA GLU A 47 6.82 -9.27 4.18
C GLU A 47 5.64 -9.70 5.07
N ASP A 48 5.78 -9.59 6.39
CA ASP A 48 4.74 -9.98 7.35
C ASP A 48 3.45 -9.13 7.21
N CYS A 49 3.57 -7.90 6.73
CA CYS A 49 2.47 -6.95 6.61
C CYS A 49 1.92 -6.83 5.18
N LEU A 50 2.54 -7.48 4.19
CA LEU A 50 2.00 -7.57 2.82
C LEU A 50 0.53 -8.03 2.78
N PRO A 51 0.12 -9.08 3.53
CA PRO A 51 -1.28 -9.53 3.51
C PRO A 51 -2.28 -8.50 4.05
N VAL A 52 -1.82 -7.54 4.88
CA VAL A 52 -2.66 -6.44 5.37
C VAL A 52 -2.86 -5.42 4.24
N LEU A 53 -1.78 -5.06 3.55
CA LEU A 53 -1.83 -4.13 2.43
C LEU A 53 -2.70 -4.66 1.28
N GLU A 54 -2.59 -5.96 0.96
CA GLU A 54 -3.41 -6.60 -0.07
C GLU A 54 -4.92 -6.49 0.22
N LYS A 55 -5.33 -6.63 1.49
CA LYS A 55 -6.73 -6.47 1.89
C LYS A 55 -7.22 -5.03 1.72
N VAL A 56 -6.38 -4.04 2.04
CA VAL A 56 -6.69 -2.63 1.82
C VAL A 56 -6.85 -2.35 0.34
N ASN A 57 -5.93 -2.86 -0.49
CA ASN A 57 -6.01 -2.69 -1.93
C ASN A 57 -7.28 -3.34 -2.51
N ALA A 58 -7.63 -4.55 -2.08
CA ALA A 58 -8.85 -5.24 -2.51
C ALA A 58 -10.13 -4.45 -2.16
N TYR A 59 -10.19 -3.88 -0.94
CA TYR A 59 -11.33 -3.05 -0.52
C TYR A 59 -11.53 -1.85 -1.46
N TYR A 60 -10.45 -1.17 -1.84
CA TYR A 60 -10.54 -0.03 -2.74
C TYR A 60 -10.75 -0.43 -4.21
N GLU A 61 -10.20 -1.56 -4.68
CA GLU A 61 -10.46 -2.07 -6.03
C GLU A 61 -11.95 -2.41 -6.23
N ASP A 62 -12.63 -2.96 -5.22
CA ASP A 62 -14.07 -3.20 -5.26
C ASP A 62 -14.89 -1.90 -5.23
N ALA A 63 -14.42 -0.86 -4.53
CA ALA A 63 -15.11 0.43 -4.45
C ALA A 63 -14.94 1.31 -5.72
N VAL A 64 -13.89 1.08 -6.50
CA VAL A 64 -13.59 1.79 -7.76
C VAL A 64 -14.34 1.19 -8.95
N ARG A 65 -14.93 0.01 -8.81
CA ARG A 65 -15.56 -0.76 -9.89
C ARG A 65 -17.07 -0.56 -9.99
#